data_AF-A0A9P6CJW6-F1
#
_entry.id   AF-A0A9P6CJW6-F1
#
_cell.length_a   1.000
_cell.length_b   1.000
_cell.length_c   1.000
_cell.angle_alpha   90.00
_cell.angle_beta   90.00
_cell.angle_gamma   90.00
#
_symmetry.space_group_name_H-M   'P 1'
#
loop_
_entity.id
_entity.type
_entity.pdbx_description
1 polymer ?
#
loop_
_entity_poly.entity_id
_entity_poly.type
_entity_poly.pdbx_seq_one_letter_code
_entity_poly.pdbx_strand_id
1 'polypeptide(L)'
;MEYADCLKHSILMKSKTINYSLSKLFAGICLGDIEIRDLRDLPYLLNGPLRTYGWNINLTVDFSCRSKVLRWIMTTVKQPVEDTLVADNVDLHSVFLSNTFKKTGLSTCLDFVPYAELDPAIRTMLHFLRPGNTVSFEFTTISPKIPFLGDQYIFCSYPFMPRRFTPTSQVSHRTSTPLLISLQKIIEMLGTLTTTIEAVSNITAESANVLQLLEQELATNSTLRSAIICRWGLKGWREYRFMLAWEAALLQAGCLAKWSVTIR
;
A
#
# COMPACT_ATOMS: atom_id res chain seq x y z
N MET A 1 29.84 -6.32 -6.33
CA MET A 1 29.18 -7.21 -5.36
C MET A 1 28.64 -8.37 -6.17
N GLU A 2 29.17 -9.59 -5.97
CA GLU A 2 28.80 -10.73 -6.82
C GLU A 2 27.40 -11.22 -6.43
N TYR A 3 26.47 -11.26 -7.39
CA TYR A 3 25.13 -11.86 -7.25
C TYR A 3 25.16 -13.26 -6.60
N ALA A 4 26.27 -13.98 -6.77
CA ALA A 4 26.54 -15.28 -6.18
C ALA A 4 26.42 -15.28 -4.64
N ASP A 5 26.85 -14.23 -3.95
CA ASP A 5 26.86 -14.20 -2.48
C ASP A 5 25.45 -14.06 -1.89
N CYS A 6 24.53 -13.37 -2.60
CA CYS A 6 23.13 -13.32 -2.19
C CYS A 6 22.43 -14.68 -2.35
N LEU A 7 22.91 -15.53 -3.26
CA LEU A 7 22.28 -16.79 -3.62
C LEU A 7 22.87 -18.01 -2.89
N LYS A 8 24.11 -17.93 -2.39
CA LYS A 8 24.84 -19.07 -1.77
C LYS A 8 24.08 -19.75 -0.62
N HIS A 9 23.25 -19.03 0.13
CA HIS A 9 22.46 -19.59 1.24
C HIS A 9 20.98 -19.82 0.92
N SER A 10 20.58 -19.51 -0.31
CA SER A 10 19.17 -19.46 -0.72
C SER A 10 18.79 -20.57 -1.70
N ILE A 11 19.77 -21.27 -2.30
CA ILE A 11 19.55 -22.29 -3.32
C ILE A 11 19.50 -23.69 -2.71
N LEU A 12 18.33 -24.33 -2.81
CA LEU A 12 18.16 -25.75 -2.55
C LEU A 12 18.17 -26.51 -3.89
N MET A 13 19.36 -27.00 -4.28
CA MET A 13 19.55 -27.67 -5.58
C MET A 13 18.63 -28.88 -5.77
N LYS A 14 18.43 -29.68 -4.72
CA LYS A 14 17.60 -30.90 -4.78
C LYS A 14 16.13 -30.62 -5.11
N SER A 15 15.58 -29.52 -4.58
CA SER A 15 14.18 -29.13 -4.79
C SER A 15 14.00 -28.05 -5.85
N LYS A 16 15.09 -27.60 -6.48
CA LYS A 16 15.13 -26.44 -7.38
C LYS A 16 14.39 -25.24 -6.77
N THR A 17 14.66 -24.94 -5.50
CA THR A 17 13.99 -23.86 -4.77
C THR A 17 14.98 -22.76 -4.43
N ILE A 18 14.58 -21.50 -4.65
CA ILE A 18 15.30 -20.31 -4.23
C ILE A 18 14.46 -19.62 -3.17
N ASN A 19 14.93 -19.63 -1.93
CA ASN A 19 14.29 -18.91 -0.83
C ASN A 19 14.95 -17.55 -0.68
N TYR A 20 14.24 -16.48 -1.05
CA TYR A 20 14.76 -15.14 -1.05
C TYR A 20 14.16 -14.32 0.08
N SER A 21 15.02 -13.74 0.92
CA SER A 21 14.59 -12.94 2.06
C SER A 21 13.95 -11.63 1.59
N LEU A 22 12.79 -11.31 2.16
CA LEU A 22 12.06 -10.07 1.86
C LEU A 22 12.90 -8.83 2.18
N SER A 23 13.62 -8.84 3.30
CA SER A 23 14.46 -7.69 3.67
C SER A 23 15.60 -7.48 2.68
N LYS A 24 16.20 -8.56 2.16
CA LYS A 24 17.23 -8.51 1.11
C LYS A 24 16.66 -8.03 -0.21
N LEU A 25 15.44 -8.43 -0.59
CA LEU A 25 14.78 -7.98 -1.82
C LEU A 25 14.64 -6.46 -1.84
N PHE A 26 14.05 -5.91 -0.78
CA PHE A 26 13.85 -4.47 -0.67
C PHE A 26 15.17 -3.70 -0.65
N ALA A 27 16.18 -4.20 0.08
CA ALA A 27 17.50 -3.58 0.10
C ALA A 27 18.14 -3.59 -1.30
N GLY A 28 18.13 -4.74 -1.98
CA GLY A 28 18.69 -4.89 -3.32
C GLY A 28 17.99 -4.02 -4.35
N ILE A 29 16.65 -3.92 -4.31
CA ILE A 29 15.89 -3.01 -5.18
C ILE A 29 16.30 -1.55 -4.93
N CYS A 30 16.39 -1.11 -3.68
CA CYS A 30 16.77 0.27 -3.34
C CYS A 30 18.21 0.59 -3.79
N LEU A 31 19.13 -0.37 -3.63
CA LEU A 31 20.53 -0.25 -4.06
C LEU A 31 20.67 -0.35 -5.58
N GLY A 32 19.68 -0.91 -6.29
CA GLY A 32 19.74 -1.23 -7.72
C GLY A 32 20.51 -2.50 -8.02
N ASP A 33 20.75 -3.33 -7.00
CA ASP A 33 21.36 -4.64 -7.15
C ASP A 33 20.36 -5.64 -7.72
N ILE A 34 19.06 -5.39 -7.59
CA ILE A 34 17.97 -6.24 -8.11
C ILE A 34 17.04 -5.35 -8.92
N GLU A 35 16.56 -5.88 -10.04
CA GLU A 35 15.51 -5.27 -10.85
C GLU A 35 14.48 -6.33 -11.23
N ILE A 36 13.20 -6.00 -11.06
CA ILE A 36 12.11 -6.85 -11.53
C ILE A 36 11.81 -6.45 -12.96
N ARG A 37 12.18 -7.32 -13.90
CA ARG A 37 12.04 -7.05 -15.34
C ARG A 37 10.59 -7.04 -15.80
N ASP A 38 9.76 -7.88 -15.20
CA ASP A 38 8.34 -7.98 -15.53
C ASP A 38 7.50 -7.88 -14.25
N LEU A 39 6.77 -6.77 -14.12
CA LEU A 39 5.91 -6.53 -12.97
C LEU A 39 4.71 -7.50 -12.93
N ARG A 40 4.39 -8.17 -14.04
CA ARG A 40 3.32 -9.18 -14.11
C ARG A 40 3.67 -10.44 -13.32
N ASP A 41 4.95 -10.64 -12.98
CA ASP A 41 5.39 -11.78 -12.16
C ASP A 41 5.17 -11.54 -10.66
N LEU A 42 5.03 -10.28 -10.23
CA LEU A 42 4.88 -9.93 -8.82
C LEU A 42 3.63 -10.56 -8.16
N PRO A 43 2.41 -10.53 -8.75
CA PRO A 43 1.25 -11.17 -8.13
C PRO A 43 1.48 -12.65 -7.84
N TYR A 44 2.16 -13.37 -8.75
CA TYR A 44 2.48 -14.79 -8.56
C TYR A 44 3.50 -14.99 -7.44
N LEU A 45 4.54 -14.14 -7.38
CA LEU A 45 5.55 -14.16 -6.33
C LEU A 45 4.98 -13.86 -4.93
N LEU A 46 3.95 -13.02 -4.86
CA LEU A 46 3.29 -12.62 -3.61
C LEU A 46 2.25 -13.65 -3.13
N ASN A 47 1.58 -14.32 -4.06
CA ASN A 47 0.58 -15.34 -3.74
C ASN A 47 1.20 -16.73 -3.48
N GLY A 48 2.47 -16.94 -3.85
CA GLY A 48 3.17 -18.21 -3.62
C GLY A 48 4.50 -18.33 -4.37
N PRO A 49 4.98 -19.56 -4.64
CA PRO A 49 6.19 -19.79 -5.41
C PRO A 49 6.03 -19.28 -6.85
N LEU A 50 6.90 -18.36 -7.27
CA LEU A 50 7.05 -18.02 -8.67
C LEU A 50 7.84 -19.14 -9.38
N ARG A 51 7.22 -19.77 -10.38
CA ARG A 51 7.86 -20.82 -11.17
C ARG A 51 8.46 -20.25 -12.45
N THR A 52 9.79 -20.28 -12.55
CA THR A 52 10.49 -19.81 -13.75
C THR A 52 11.66 -20.71 -14.09
N TYR A 53 11.78 -21.13 -15.36
CA TYR A 53 12.84 -22.02 -15.84
C TYR A 53 13.04 -23.30 -14.99
N GLY A 54 11.96 -23.85 -14.43
CA GLY A 54 12.01 -25.03 -13.58
C GLY A 54 12.49 -24.79 -12.13
N TRP A 55 12.70 -23.53 -11.75
CA TRP A 55 12.97 -23.10 -10.37
C TRP A 55 11.71 -22.58 -9.69
N ASN A 56 11.57 -22.87 -8.40
CA ASN A 56 10.55 -22.28 -7.53
C ASN A 56 11.19 -21.16 -6.71
N ILE A 57 10.79 -19.91 -6.91
CA ILE A 57 11.28 -18.76 -6.16
C ILE A 57 10.25 -18.42 -5.10
N ASN A 58 10.65 -18.53 -3.83
CA ASN A 58 9.83 -18.18 -2.68
C ASN A 58 10.35 -16.93 -2.02
N LEU A 59 9.46 -16.04 -1.62
CA LEU A 59 9.79 -14.97 -0.69
C LEU A 59 9.61 -15.46 0.74
N THR A 60 10.65 -15.34 1.55
CA THR A 60 10.61 -15.68 2.97
C THR A 60 10.63 -14.41 3.80
N VAL A 61 9.78 -14.36 4.82
CA VAL A 61 9.74 -13.24 5.75
C VAL A 61 10.66 -13.46 6.93
N ASP A 62 11.61 -12.56 7.13
CA ASP A 62 12.51 -12.59 8.28
C ASP A 62 11.79 -12.16 9.56
N PHE A 63 12.24 -12.65 10.73
CA PHE A 63 11.72 -12.21 12.03
C PHE A 63 11.85 -10.69 12.24
N SER A 64 12.90 -10.09 11.69
CA SER A 64 13.12 -8.64 11.73
C SER A 64 12.03 -7.85 10.99
N CYS A 65 11.44 -8.41 9.93
CA CYS A 65 10.32 -7.77 9.23
C CYS A 65 9.04 -7.83 10.08
N ARG A 66 8.74 -8.99 10.66
CA ARG A 66 7.57 -9.17 11.55
C ARG A 66 7.61 -8.21 12.73
N SER A 67 8.74 -8.12 13.41
CA SER A 67 8.89 -7.22 14.55
C SER A 67 8.76 -5.74 14.18
N LYS A 68 9.24 -5.33 13.00
CA LYS A 68 9.04 -3.96 12.48
C LYS A 68 7.57 -3.66 12.22
N VAL A 69 6.85 -4.57 11.56
CA VAL A 69 5.42 -4.42 11.26
C VAL A 69 4.61 -4.35 12.55
N LEU A 70 4.84 -5.28 13.47
CA LEU A 70 4.15 -5.30 14.76
C LEU A 70 4.40 -4.00 15.56
N ARG A 71 5.67 -3.56 15.63
CA ARG A 71 6.00 -2.30 16.31
C ARG A 71 5.28 -1.12 15.67
N TRP A 72 5.27 -1.03 14.34
CA TRP A 72 4.61 0.05 13.62
C TRP A 72 3.08 0.06 13.81
N ILE A 73 2.43 -1.11 13.82
CA ILE A 73 0.99 -1.22 14.15
C ILE A 73 0.75 -0.71 15.57
N MET A 74 1.56 -1.17 16.54
CA MET A 74 1.40 -0.75 17.94
C MET A 74 1.60 0.75 18.14
N THR A 75 2.52 1.39 17.39
CA THR A 75 2.72 2.84 17.46
C THR A 75 1.57 3.62 16.82
N THR A 76 1.05 3.15 15.68
CA THR A 76 -0.02 3.85 14.95
C THR A 76 -1.40 3.69 15.59
N VAL A 77 -1.64 2.59 16.31
CA VAL A 77 -2.89 2.40 17.07
C VAL A 77 -2.93 3.27 18.34
N LYS A 78 -1.76 3.58 18.93
CA LYS A 78 -1.66 4.29 20.20
C LYS A 78 -1.48 5.80 20.10
N GLN A 79 -1.19 6.34 18.92
CA GLN A 79 -0.96 7.77 18.76
C GLN A 79 -2.29 8.54 18.78
N PRO A 80 -2.59 9.33 19.82
CA PRO A 80 -3.62 10.36 19.72
C PRO A 80 -3.14 11.41 18.71
N VAL A 81 -4.05 11.85 17.84
CA VAL A 81 -3.75 12.89 16.86
C VAL A 81 -3.75 14.24 17.56
N GLU A 82 -2.60 14.65 18.10
CA GLU A 82 -2.38 16.05 18.42
C GLU A 82 -2.15 16.81 17.08
N ASP A 83 -3.17 17.57 16.67
CA ASP A 83 -3.16 18.66 15.68
C ASP A 83 -2.41 18.42 14.35
N THR A 84 -2.68 17.33 13.65
CA THR A 84 -2.17 17.10 12.28
C THR A 84 -3.10 17.60 11.17
N LEU A 85 -3.91 18.64 11.44
CA LEU A 85 -4.87 19.18 10.47
C LEU A 85 -4.36 20.34 9.60
N VAL A 86 -3.07 20.69 9.63
CA VAL A 86 -2.53 21.72 8.73
C VAL A 86 -1.20 21.27 8.13
N ALA A 87 -1.26 20.59 7.00
CA ALA A 87 -0.15 20.57 6.06
C ALA A 87 -0.71 20.64 4.64
N ASP A 88 -0.68 21.84 4.05
CA ASP A 88 -0.92 22.14 2.62
C ASP A 88 0.07 21.48 1.65
N ASN A 89 0.70 20.37 2.06
CA ASN A 89 1.59 19.61 1.20
C ASN A 89 0.77 18.65 0.35
N VAL A 90 0.44 19.15 -0.83
CA VAL A 90 -0.06 18.43 -1.98
C VAL A 90 0.83 17.19 -2.24
N ASP A 91 0.40 16.04 -1.72
CA ASP A 91 1.07 14.76 -1.95
C ASP A 91 0.91 14.41 -3.44
N LEU A 92 2.03 14.23 -4.15
CA LEU A 92 2.02 13.79 -5.55
C LEU A 92 1.15 12.53 -5.71
N HIS A 93 1.20 11.60 -4.75
CA HIS A 93 0.36 10.40 -4.80
C HIS A 93 -1.13 10.73 -4.68
N SER A 94 -1.52 11.69 -3.83
CA SER A 94 -2.92 12.09 -3.69
C SER A 94 -3.39 12.90 -4.90
N VAL A 95 -2.56 13.76 -5.48
CA VAL A 95 -2.86 14.51 -6.71
C VAL A 95 -3.04 13.59 -7.90
N PHE A 96 -2.16 12.61 -8.08
CA PHE A 96 -2.28 11.67 -9.18
C PHE A 96 -3.53 10.80 -9.02
N LEU A 97 -3.80 10.27 -7.81
CA LEU A 97 -5.04 9.54 -7.57
C LEU A 97 -6.29 10.41 -7.78
N SER A 98 -6.34 11.61 -7.21
CA SER A 98 -7.49 12.51 -7.32
C SER A 98 -7.74 13.02 -8.75
N ASN A 99 -6.68 13.27 -9.54
CA ASN A 99 -6.82 13.66 -10.94
C ASN A 99 -7.26 12.51 -11.85
N THR A 100 -6.93 11.27 -11.49
CA THR A 100 -7.33 10.09 -12.28
C THR A 100 -8.76 9.68 -11.96
N PHE A 101 -9.17 9.77 -10.69
CA PHE A 101 -10.54 9.62 -10.26
C PHE A 101 -11.28 10.97 -10.30
N LYS A 102 -11.54 11.51 -11.50
CA LYS A 102 -12.49 12.63 -11.70
C LYS A 102 -13.93 12.17 -11.40
N LYS A 103 -14.23 11.82 -10.15
CA LYS A 103 -15.61 11.79 -9.65
C LYS A 103 -15.99 13.20 -9.22
N THR A 104 -17.17 13.64 -9.61
CA THR A 104 -17.73 14.99 -9.36
C THR A 104 -18.14 15.22 -7.89
N GLY A 105 -17.47 14.59 -6.92
CA GLY A 105 -17.83 14.63 -5.50
C GLY A 105 -16.62 14.62 -4.58
N LEU A 106 -16.85 14.95 -3.31
CA LEU A 106 -15.84 14.90 -2.26
C LEU A 106 -15.47 13.43 -2.01
N SER A 107 -14.24 13.01 -2.35
CA SER A 107 -13.72 11.67 -2.05
C SER A 107 -12.63 11.77 -0.98
N THR A 108 -12.75 10.96 0.07
CA THR A 108 -11.78 10.90 1.17
C THR A 108 -11.21 9.50 1.26
N CYS A 109 -9.87 9.38 1.27
CA CYS A 109 -9.19 8.11 1.47
C CYS A 109 -8.92 7.86 2.97
N LEU A 110 -9.55 6.82 3.54
CA LEU A 110 -9.42 6.48 4.95
C LEU A 110 -8.12 5.74 5.29
N ASP A 111 -7.32 5.34 4.29
CA ASP A 111 -6.00 4.72 4.51
C ASP A 111 -5.00 5.65 5.21
N PHE A 112 -5.29 6.95 5.21
CA PHE A 112 -4.49 8.00 5.88
C PHE A 112 -5.03 8.36 7.26
N VAL A 113 -6.16 7.79 7.68
CA VAL A 113 -6.76 8.05 9.00
C VAL A 113 -6.30 6.97 9.96
N PRO A 114 -5.75 7.30 11.15
CA PRO A 114 -5.39 6.30 12.15
C PRO A 114 -6.61 5.50 12.62
N TYR A 115 -6.42 4.21 12.92
CA TYR A 115 -7.55 3.33 13.24
C TYR A 115 -8.38 3.81 14.44
N ALA A 116 -7.71 4.36 15.47
CA ALA A 116 -8.36 4.91 16.66
C ALA A 116 -9.26 6.13 16.35
N GLU A 117 -8.94 6.87 15.30
CA GLU A 117 -9.64 8.10 14.90
C GLU A 117 -10.65 7.88 13.77
N LEU A 118 -10.80 6.64 13.29
CA LEU A 118 -11.60 6.35 12.12
C LEU A 118 -13.08 6.70 12.32
N ASP A 119 -13.68 6.31 13.44
CA ASP A 119 -15.07 6.62 13.76
C ASP A 119 -15.28 8.13 14.00
N PRO A 120 -14.47 8.82 14.84
CA PRO A 120 -14.53 10.28 14.98
C PRO A 120 -14.38 11.04 13.65
N ALA A 121 -13.44 10.63 12.80
CA ALA A 121 -13.20 11.26 11.51
C ALA A 121 -14.39 11.10 10.57
N ILE A 122 -14.96 9.89 10.46
CA ILE A 122 -16.15 9.62 9.65
C ILE A 122 -17.35 10.45 10.15
N ARG A 123 -17.59 10.49 11.48
CA ARG A 123 -18.66 11.29 12.09
C ARG A 123 -18.49 12.77 11.80
N THR A 124 -17.28 13.29 11.94
CA THR A 124 -16.93 14.68 11.66
C THR A 124 -17.22 15.02 10.20
N MET A 125 -16.74 14.21 9.26
CA MET A 125 -16.97 14.43 7.82
C MET A 125 -18.47 14.40 7.48
N LEU A 126 -19.22 13.49 8.10
CA LEU A 126 -20.65 13.38 7.90
C LEU A 126 -21.45 14.53 8.51
N HIS A 127 -21.00 15.07 9.64
CA HIS A 127 -21.60 16.25 10.25
C HIS A 127 -21.52 17.48 9.33
N PHE A 128 -20.46 17.59 8.53
CA PHE A 128 -20.28 18.68 7.56
C PHE A 128 -21.00 18.44 6.22
N LEU A 129 -21.61 17.28 6.01
CA LEU A 129 -22.32 16.98 4.77
C LEU A 129 -23.68 17.69 4.75
N ARG A 130 -23.86 18.61 3.81
CA ARG A 130 -25.16 19.28 3.60
C ARG A 130 -26.19 18.30 3.03
N PRO A 131 -27.49 18.43 3.38
CA PRO A 131 -28.53 17.62 2.78
C PRO A 131 -28.49 17.67 1.24
N GLY A 132 -28.54 16.49 0.61
CA GLY A 132 -28.48 16.36 -0.85
C GLY A 132 -27.08 16.25 -1.45
N ASN A 133 -26.02 16.48 -0.67
CA ASN A 133 -24.65 16.24 -1.11
C ASN A 133 -24.27 14.76 -0.91
N THR A 134 -23.33 14.28 -1.73
CA THR A 134 -22.75 12.94 -1.58
C THR A 134 -21.27 13.02 -1.22
N VAL A 135 -20.81 12.11 -0.36
CA VAL A 135 -19.38 11.91 -0.07
C VAL A 135 -19.00 10.45 -0.34
N SER A 136 -17.82 10.25 -0.90
CA SER A 136 -17.26 8.91 -1.15
C SER A 136 -16.11 8.65 -0.18
N PHE A 137 -16.14 7.51 0.51
CA PHE A 137 -15.05 7.01 1.32
C PHE A 137 -14.33 5.90 0.58
N GLU A 138 -13.03 6.08 0.35
CA GLU A 138 -12.17 5.07 -0.25
C GLU A 138 -11.25 4.46 0.79
N PHE A 139 -11.14 3.14 0.83
CA PHE A 139 -10.27 2.48 1.80
C PHE A 139 -9.83 1.11 1.31
N THR A 140 -8.69 0.68 1.82
CA THR A 140 -8.09 -0.63 1.53
C THR A 140 -8.37 -1.56 2.69
N THR A 141 -8.55 -2.84 2.40
CA THR A 141 -8.71 -3.92 3.37
C THR A 141 -7.80 -5.08 3.00
N ILE A 142 -7.35 -5.81 4.00
CA ILE A 142 -6.68 -7.10 3.78
C ILE A 142 -7.72 -8.22 3.59
N SER A 143 -7.40 -9.22 2.77
CA SER A 143 -8.23 -10.40 2.61
C SER A 143 -8.42 -11.12 3.96
N PRO A 144 -9.65 -11.50 4.33
CA PRO A 144 -9.94 -12.15 5.62
C PRO A 144 -9.32 -13.55 5.75
N LYS A 145 -8.82 -14.12 4.64
CA LYS A 145 -8.12 -15.41 4.62
C LYS A 145 -6.66 -15.30 5.10
N ILE A 146 -6.11 -14.08 5.16
CA ILE A 146 -4.71 -13.87 5.51
C ILE A 146 -4.56 -13.83 7.03
N PRO A 147 -3.80 -14.76 7.63
CA PRO A 147 -3.64 -14.79 9.08
C PRO A 147 -2.78 -13.62 9.55
N PHE A 148 -3.15 -13.06 10.72
CA PHE A 148 -2.40 -11.97 11.35
C PHE A 148 -0.92 -12.33 11.55
N LEU A 149 -0.02 -11.45 11.09
CA LEU A 149 1.44 -11.62 11.11
C LEU A 149 2.01 -12.84 10.35
N GLY A 150 1.18 -13.55 9.57
CA GLY A 150 1.67 -14.51 8.58
C GLY A 150 2.41 -13.83 7.44
N ASP A 151 3.09 -14.60 6.58
CA ASP A 151 3.98 -14.05 5.55
C ASP A 151 3.25 -13.09 4.59
N GLN A 152 2.05 -13.49 4.14
CA GLN A 152 1.20 -12.64 3.31
C GLN A 152 0.73 -11.37 4.02
N TYR A 153 0.46 -11.42 5.33
CA TYR A 153 0.12 -10.23 6.13
C TYR A 153 1.29 -9.25 6.12
N ILE A 154 2.50 -9.78 6.26
CA ILE A 154 3.71 -8.96 6.20
C ILE A 154 3.88 -8.36 4.81
N PHE A 155 3.68 -9.12 3.72
CA PHE A 155 3.71 -8.54 2.37
C PHE A 155 2.70 -7.40 2.21
N CYS A 156 1.47 -7.58 2.71
CA CYS A 156 0.40 -6.59 2.67
C CYS A 156 0.72 -5.31 3.45
N SER A 157 1.56 -5.39 4.49
CA SER A 157 1.87 -4.23 5.34
C SER A 157 2.83 -3.22 4.69
N TYR A 158 3.72 -3.67 3.80
CA TYR A 158 4.81 -2.84 3.26
C TYR A 158 4.34 -1.57 2.53
N PRO A 159 3.30 -1.59 1.69
CA PRO A 159 2.79 -0.37 1.05
C PRO A 159 2.40 0.74 2.03
N PHE A 160 2.00 0.38 3.26
CA PHE A 160 1.48 1.31 4.26
C PHE A 160 2.51 1.72 5.29
N MET A 161 3.61 0.98 5.42
CA MET A 161 4.69 1.32 6.35
C MET A 161 5.42 2.61 5.94
N PRO A 162 5.92 3.39 6.91
CA PRO A 162 6.81 4.51 6.66
C PRO A 162 7.99 4.10 5.77
N ARG A 163 8.24 4.90 4.74
CA ARG A 163 9.33 4.68 3.77
C ARG A 163 10.67 4.99 4.41
N ARG A 164 11.72 4.31 3.95
CA ARG A 164 13.09 4.54 4.49
C ARG A 164 13.72 5.79 3.91
N PHE A 165 13.38 6.13 2.67
CA PHE A 165 14.03 7.22 1.93
C PHE A 165 13.11 8.41 1.66
N THR A 166 11.84 8.36 2.07
CA THR A 166 10.92 9.49 1.95
C THR A 166 10.92 10.28 3.27
N PRO A 167 11.23 11.59 3.25
CA PRO A 167 11.25 12.40 4.46
C PRO A 167 9.86 12.47 5.11
N THR A 168 9.80 12.22 6.41
CA THR A 168 8.57 12.11 7.20
C THR A 168 7.75 13.39 7.24
N SER A 169 8.36 14.56 7.09
CA SER A 169 7.70 15.86 7.19
C SER A 169 6.91 16.27 5.94
N GLN A 170 7.02 15.52 4.83
CA GLN A 170 6.60 16.03 3.52
C GLN A 170 5.50 15.22 2.82
N VAL A 171 5.16 14.04 3.34
CA VAL A 171 4.17 13.14 2.73
C VAL A 171 3.22 12.67 3.81
N SER A 172 1.91 12.74 3.56
CA SER A 172 0.91 12.14 4.43
C SER A 172 1.19 10.65 4.53
N HIS A 173 1.47 10.16 5.74
CA HIS A 173 1.79 8.75 5.93
C HIS A 173 0.49 7.96 5.97
N ARG A 174 0.43 6.92 5.15
CA ARG A 174 -0.61 5.90 5.32
C ARG A 174 -0.46 5.26 6.70
N THR A 175 -1.57 4.83 7.26
CA THR A 175 -1.63 4.27 8.61
C THR A 175 -1.75 2.75 8.56
N SER A 176 -1.85 2.11 9.73
CA SER A 176 -2.12 0.67 9.80
C SER A 176 -3.60 0.32 9.57
N THR A 177 -4.48 1.31 9.38
CA THR A 177 -5.92 1.11 9.18
C THR A 177 -6.25 0.07 8.11
N PRO A 178 -5.60 0.06 6.92
CA PRO A 178 -5.86 -0.97 5.91
C PRO A 178 -5.69 -2.42 6.35
N LEU A 179 -4.88 -2.66 7.38
CA LEU A 179 -4.59 -3.99 7.90
C LEU A 179 -5.53 -4.39 9.04
N LEU A 180 -6.27 -3.43 9.60
CA LEU A 180 -7.11 -3.62 10.79
C LEU A 180 -8.61 -3.48 10.48
N ILE A 181 -8.95 -2.75 9.42
CA ILE A 181 -10.34 -2.48 9.04
C ILE A 181 -10.90 -3.52 8.08
N SER A 182 -12.21 -3.75 8.16
CA SER A 182 -12.98 -4.54 7.21
C SER A 182 -14.10 -3.70 6.60
N LEU A 183 -14.58 -4.10 5.41
CA LEU A 183 -15.75 -3.47 4.78
C LEU A 183 -16.97 -3.48 5.70
N GLN A 184 -17.24 -4.61 6.36
CA GLN A 184 -18.35 -4.74 7.30
C GLN A 184 -18.25 -3.70 8.42
N LYS A 185 -17.04 -3.51 8.99
CA LYS A 185 -16.84 -2.54 10.07
C LYS A 185 -17.11 -1.11 9.61
N ILE A 186 -16.70 -0.72 8.40
CA ILE A 186 -17.02 0.59 7.82
C ILE A 186 -18.53 0.75 7.65
N ILE A 187 -19.22 -0.25 7.08
CA ILE A 187 -20.68 -0.21 6.89
C ILE A 187 -21.40 -0.09 8.23
N GLU A 188 -20.97 -0.82 9.27
CA GLU A 188 -21.52 -0.71 10.61
C GLU A 188 -21.34 0.70 11.19
N MET A 189 -20.15 1.30 11.07
CA MET A 189 -19.90 2.66 11.54
C MET A 189 -20.81 3.68 10.83
N LEU A 190 -20.98 3.54 9.51
CA LEU A 190 -21.88 4.39 8.72
C LEU A 190 -23.36 4.16 9.07
N GLY A 191 -23.78 2.92 9.32
CA GLY A 191 -25.16 2.57 9.65
C GLY A 191 -25.64 3.08 11.00
N THR A 192 -24.73 3.46 11.91
CA THR A 192 -25.09 4.14 13.17
C THR A 192 -25.50 5.59 12.99
N LEU A 193 -25.40 6.12 11.77
CA LEU A 193 -25.66 7.52 11.44
C LEU A 193 -26.95 7.64 10.63
N THR A 194 -27.56 8.83 10.61
CA THR A 194 -28.80 9.11 9.84
C THR A 194 -28.56 9.22 8.34
N THR A 195 -27.47 8.62 7.83
CA THR A 195 -27.04 8.71 6.44
C THR A 195 -27.46 7.47 5.66
N THR A 196 -27.66 7.66 4.36
CA THR A 196 -28.05 6.57 3.45
C THR A 196 -26.84 6.13 2.64
N ILE A 197 -26.56 4.82 2.65
CA ILE A 197 -25.52 4.27 1.78
C ILE A 197 -26.10 4.17 0.37
N GLU A 198 -25.59 4.98 -0.54
CA GLU A 198 -26.02 5.02 -1.94
C GLU A 198 -25.35 3.91 -2.75
N ALA A 199 -24.05 3.69 -2.55
CA ALA A 199 -23.31 2.68 -3.31
C ALA A 199 -22.14 2.11 -2.51
N VAL A 200 -21.89 0.82 -2.69
CA VAL A 200 -20.68 0.13 -2.24
C VAL A 200 -20.06 -0.53 -3.45
N SER A 201 -18.87 -0.08 -3.85
CA SER A 201 -18.17 -0.57 -5.04
C SER A 201 -16.81 -1.13 -4.66
N ASN A 202 -16.50 -2.31 -5.19
CA ASN A 202 -15.13 -2.81 -5.20
C ASN A 202 -14.39 -2.12 -6.37
N ILE A 203 -13.34 -1.37 -6.07
CA ILE A 203 -12.54 -0.61 -7.05
C ILE A 203 -11.10 -1.14 -7.13
N THR A 204 -10.91 -2.43 -6.81
CA THR A 204 -9.58 -3.06 -6.68
C THR A 204 -8.85 -3.09 -8.02
N ALA A 205 -9.55 -3.44 -9.11
CA ALA A 205 -8.95 -3.57 -10.43
C ALA A 205 -8.54 -2.20 -11.00
N GLU A 206 -9.42 -1.22 -10.86
CA GLU A 206 -9.19 0.17 -11.24
C GLU A 206 -8.00 0.74 -10.47
N SER A 207 -7.97 0.55 -9.14
CA SER A 207 -6.87 1.02 -8.30
C SER A 207 -5.54 0.35 -8.66
N ALA A 208 -5.54 -0.96 -8.96
CA ALA A 208 -4.33 -1.65 -9.40
C ALA A 208 -3.81 -1.10 -10.73
N ASN A 209 -4.70 -0.83 -11.69
CA ASN A 209 -4.33 -0.25 -12.98
C ASN A 209 -3.74 1.17 -12.82
N VAL A 210 -4.36 2.01 -12.00
CA VAL A 210 -3.84 3.37 -11.73
C VAL A 210 -2.43 3.32 -11.12
N LEU A 211 -2.18 2.41 -10.17
CA LEU A 211 -0.85 2.24 -9.59
C LEU A 211 0.19 1.75 -10.61
N GLN A 212 -0.20 0.88 -11.54
CA GLN A 212 0.69 0.43 -12.63
C GLN A 212 1.00 1.54 -13.62
N LEU A 213 0.00 2.34 -14.02
CA LEU A 213 0.20 3.48 -14.91
C LEU A 213 1.13 4.52 -14.27
N LEU A 214 0.96 4.79 -12.98
CA LEU A 214 1.84 5.71 -12.25
C LEU A 214 3.28 5.18 -12.14
N GLU A 215 3.44 3.88 -11.88
CA GLU A 215 4.75 3.24 -11.90
C GLU A 215 5.44 3.38 -13.27
N GLN A 216 4.70 3.13 -14.35
CA GLN A 216 5.20 3.25 -15.71
C GLN A 216 5.57 4.70 -16.03
N GLU A 217 4.73 5.67 -15.63
CA GLU A 217 5.00 7.09 -15.82
C GLU A 217 6.30 7.51 -15.11
N LEU A 218 6.55 7.02 -13.88
CA LEU A 218 7.80 7.26 -13.16
C LEU A 218 9.03 6.65 -13.85
N ALA A 219 8.84 5.62 -14.67
CA ALA A 219 9.90 4.98 -15.44
C ALA A 219 10.22 5.76 -16.72
N THR A 220 9.19 6.21 -17.44
CA THR A 220 9.30 6.77 -18.79
C THR A 220 9.40 8.30 -18.80
N ASN A 221 8.78 9.00 -17.86
CA ASN A 221 8.80 10.45 -17.77
C ASN A 221 10.09 10.93 -17.08
N SER A 222 11.05 11.39 -17.88
CA SER A 222 12.36 11.85 -17.40
C SER A 222 12.26 13.05 -16.45
N THR A 223 11.31 13.96 -16.68
CA THR A 223 11.07 15.14 -15.84
C THR A 223 10.58 14.74 -14.46
N LEU A 224 9.52 13.91 -14.39
CA LEU A 224 8.96 13.43 -13.13
C LEU A 224 10.00 12.62 -12.34
N ARG A 225 10.71 11.71 -13.03
CA ARG A 225 11.82 10.95 -12.46
C ARG A 225 12.90 11.85 -11.86
N SER A 226 13.34 12.87 -12.60
CA SER A 226 14.39 13.77 -12.13
C SER A 226 13.94 14.60 -10.93
N ALA A 227 12.70 15.07 -10.91
CA ALA A 227 12.13 15.79 -9.77
C ALA A 227 12.10 14.91 -8.51
N ILE A 228 11.69 13.65 -8.62
CA ILE A 228 11.64 12.73 -7.48
C ILE A 228 13.05 12.33 -7.02
N ILE A 229 13.98 12.06 -7.94
CA ILE A 229 15.38 11.79 -7.59
C ILE A 229 16.01 12.99 -6.90
N CYS A 230 15.73 14.22 -7.36
CA CYS A 230 16.21 15.43 -6.70
C CYS A 230 15.67 15.54 -5.27
N ARG A 231 14.42 15.12 -5.04
CA ARG A 231 13.74 15.25 -3.73
C ARG A 231 14.11 14.14 -2.74
N TRP A 232 14.17 12.88 -3.20
CA TRP A 232 14.30 11.69 -2.33
C TRP A 232 15.56 10.86 -2.62
N GLY A 233 16.39 11.30 -3.56
CA GLY A 233 17.53 10.54 -4.06
C GLY A 233 17.13 9.36 -4.94
N LEU A 234 18.13 8.75 -5.57
CA LEU A 234 17.93 7.59 -6.46
C LEU A 234 17.32 6.39 -5.72
N LYS A 235 17.72 6.17 -4.46
CA LYS A 235 17.20 5.07 -3.63
C LYS A 235 15.71 5.27 -3.29
N GLY A 236 15.32 6.51 -2.96
CA GLY A 236 13.92 6.84 -2.70
C GLY A 236 13.03 6.73 -3.93
N TRP A 237 13.54 7.13 -5.11
CA TRP A 237 12.83 6.90 -6.38
C TRP A 237 12.61 5.39 -6.65
N ARG A 238 13.64 4.56 -6.45
CA ARG A 238 13.53 3.09 -6.62
C ARG A 238 12.57 2.47 -5.61
N GLU A 239 12.66 2.84 -4.33
CA GLU A 239 11.73 2.39 -3.29
C GLU A 239 10.30 2.77 -3.67
N TYR A 240 10.05 4.02 -4.07
CA TYR A 240 8.73 4.50 -4.42
C TYR A 240 8.12 3.76 -5.61
N ARG A 241 8.84 3.65 -6.73
CA ARG A 241 8.38 2.86 -7.90
C ARG A 241 8.06 1.43 -7.53
N PHE A 242 8.96 0.78 -6.80
CA PHE A 242 8.75 -0.61 -6.40
C PHE A 242 7.53 -0.77 -5.50
N MET A 243 7.24 0.20 -4.64
CA MET A 243 6.05 0.15 -3.76
C MET A 243 4.74 0.31 -4.51
N LEU A 244 4.70 1.11 -5.58
CA LEU A 244 3.54 1.17 -6.47
C LEU A 244 3.29 -0.17 -7.15
N ALA A 245 4.34 -0.77 -7.73
CA ALA A 245 4.25 -2.09 -8.34
C ALA A 245 3.83 -3.18 -7.33
N TRP A 246 4.40 -3.14 -6.12
CA TRP A 246 4.11 -4.09 -5.05
C TRP A 246 2.66 -4.01 -4.59
N GLU A 247 2.14 -2.80 -4.37
CA GLU A 247 0.75 -2.58 -3.98
C GLU A 247 -0.21 -3.01 -5.09
N ALA A 248 0.05 -2.64 -6.35
CA ALA A 248 -0.73 -3.08 -7.50
C ALA A 248 -0.78 -4.61 -7.59
N ALA A 249 0.35 -5.27 -7.36
CA ALA A 249 0.45 -6.72 -7.40
C ALA A 249 -0.30 -7.40 -6.25
N LEU A 250 -0.32 -6.81 -5.05
CA LEU A 250 -1.12 -7.30 -3.92
C LEU A 250 -2.63 -7.19 -4.18
N LEU A 251 -3.07 -6.12 -4.84
CA LEU A 251 -4.46 -5.96 -5.28
C LEU A 251 -4.82 -7.02 -6.33
N GLN A 252 -3.95 -7.24 -7.32
CA GLN A 252 -4.14 -8.25 -8.37
C GLN A 252 -4.12 -9.69 -7.84
N ALA A 253 -3.29 -9.96 -6.83
CA ALA A 253 -3.23 -11.25 -6.16
C ALA A 253 -4.44 -11.51 -5.23
N GLY A 254 -5.32 -10.52 -5.03
CA GLY A 254 -6.44 -10.62 -4.09
C GLY A 254 -6.02 -10.65 -2.62
N CYS A 255 -4.79 -10.22 -2.32
CA CYS A 255 -4.30 -10.09 -0.94
C CYS A 255 -4.84 -8.81 -0.30
N LEU A 256 -4.96 -7.74 -1.09
CA LEU A 256 -5.61 -6.49 -0.73
C LEU A 256 -6.88 -6.30 -1.58
N ALA A 257 -7.85 -5.58 -1.04
CA ALA A 257 -9.02 -5.11 -1.76
C ALA A 257 -9.25 -3.62 -1.48
N LYS A 258 -9.56 -2.85 -2.53
CA LYS A 258 -9.89 -1.42 -2.45
C LYS A 258 -11.39 -1.25 -2.62
N TRP A 259 -12.00 -0.47 -1.73
CA TRP A 259 -13.44 -0.21 -1.69
C TRP A 259 -13.72 1.28 -1.81
N SER A 260 -14.86 1.61 -2.40
CA SER A 260 -15.47 2.95 -2.41
C SER A 260 -16.89 2.84 -1.89
N VAL A 261 -17.21 3.56 -0.81
CA VAL A 261 -18.54 3.64 -0.23
C VAL A 261 -19.05 5.06 -0.40
N THR A 262 -20.11 5.24 -1.18
CA THR A 262 -20.75 6.54 -1.40
C THR A 262 -21.99 6.64 -0.53
N ILE A 263 -22.14 7.76 0.16
CA ILE A 263 -23.26 8.04 1.06
C ILE A 263 -23.87 9.40 0.76
N ARG A 264 -25.15 9.53 1.14
CA ARG A 264 -25.98 10.72 0.99
C ARG A 264 -26.74 11.00 2.28
#